data_AF-A0A944UMS4-F1
#
_entry.id   AF-A0A944UMS4-F1
#
_cell.length_a   1.000
_cell.length_b   1.000
_cell.length_c   1.000
_cell.angle_alpha   90.00
_cell.angle_beta   90.00
_cell.angle_gamma   90.00
#
_symmetry.space_group_name_H-M   'P 1'
#
loop_
_entity.id
_entity.type
_entity.pdbx_description
1 polymer ?
#
loop_
_entity_poly.entity_id
_entity_poly.type
_entity_poly.pdbx_seq_one_letter_code
_entity_poly.pdbx_strand_id
1 'polypeptide(L)' 'MKKFQATNSHSNDLYQWFTIANIDGYPQKVYCTAANAFEASNIFKSIYGDQLINEYASRA' A
#
# COMPACT_ATOMS: atom_id res chain seq x y z
N MET A 1 27.48 -29.71 18.30
CA MET A 1 26.07 -29.41 18.00
C MET A 1 25.99 -28.04 17.33
N LYS A 2 25.69 -27.98 16.02
CA LYS A 2 25.45 -26.71 15.32
C LYS A 2 24.06 -26.20 15.73
N LYS A 3 24.00 -25.04 16.38
CA LYS A 3 22.74 -24.35 16.68
C LYS A 3 22.15 -23.86 15.35
N PHE A 4 21.02 -24.42 14.93
CA PHE A 4 20.24 -23.83 13.86
C PHE A 4 19.65 -22.52 14.39
N GLN A 5 20.28 -21.41 14.02
CA GLN A 5 19.73 -20.10 14.26
C GLN A 5 18.56 -19.94 13.28
N ALA A 6 17.33 -19.89 13.81
CA ALA A 6 16.17 -19.56 13.01
C ALA A 6 16.31 -18.11 12.53
N THR A 7 16.78 -17.91 11.31
CA THR A 7 16.72 -16.63 10.62
C THR A 7 15.27 -16.40 10.23
N ASN A 8 14.49 -15.77 11.12
CA ASN A 8 13.22 -15.16 10.73
C ASN A 8 13.56 -13.94 9.87
N SER A 9 13.82 -14.17 8.59
CA SER A 9 13.92 -13.10 7.60
C SER A 9 12.50 -12.65 7.28
N HIS A 10 11.91 -11.81 8.13
CA HIS A 10 10.76 -11.03 7.71
C HIS A 10 11.28 -10.03 6.69
N SER A 11 11.13 -10.31 5.40
CA SER A 11 11.37 -9.27 4.40
C SER A 11 10.26 -8.24 4.60
N ASN A 12 10.59 -7.12 5.26
CA ASN A 12 9.75 -5.93 5.30
C ASN A 12 9.92 -5.20 3.96
N ASP A 13 9.78 -5.91 2.86
CA ASP A 13 9.92 -5.32 1.54
C ASP A 13 8.72 -4.41 1.35
N LEU A 14 8.99 -3.11 1.39
CA LEU A 14 8.02 -2.11 1.01
C LEU A 14 7.95 -2.06 -0.50
N TYR A 15 6.73 -1.94 -0.99
CA TYR A 15 6.49 -1.86 -2.40
C TYR A 15 5.63 -0.65 -2.71
N GLN A 16 5.76 -0.15 -3.93
CA GLN A 16 4.91 0.91 -4.40
C GLN A 16 3.54 0.35 -4.78
N TRP A 17 2.51 1.04 -4.32
CA TRP A 17 1.11 0.78 -4.61
C TRP A 17 0.47 2.03 -5.17
N PHE A 18 -0.60 1.87 -5.95
CA PHE A 18 -1.42 2.98 -6.44
C PHE A 18 -2.91 2.72 -6.27
N THR A 19 -3.68 3.79 -6.18
CA THR A 19 -5.13 3.78 -6.41
C THR A 19 -5.52 5.01 -7.24
N ILE A 20 -6.82 5.18 -7.51
CA ILE A 20 -7.36 6.36 -8.18
C ILE A 20 -8.18 7.16 -7.17
N ALA A 21 -7.85 8.43 -7.03
CA ALA A 21 -8.60 9.39 -6.23
C ALA A 21 -9.06 10.56 -7.12
N ASN A 22 -10.19 11.17 -6.78
CA ASN A 22 -10.71 12.36 -7.42
C ASN A 22 -10.10 13.60 -6.74
N ILE A 23 -9.08 14.19 -7.37
CA ILE A 23 -8.36 15.35 -6.86
C ILE A 23 -8.74 16.56 -7.70
N ASP A 24 -9.33 17.57 -7.05
CA ASP A 24 -9.84 18.79 -7.68
C ASP A 24 -10.81 18.55 -8.85
N GLY A 25 -11.62 17.49 -8.75
CA GLY A 25 -12.60 17.11 -9.76
C GLY A 25 -12.05 16.26 -10.91
N TYR A 26 -10.77 15.87 -10.85
CA TYR A 26 -10.14 15.01 -11.85
C TYR A 26 -9.66 13.69 -11.24
N PRO A 27 -9.95 12.53 -11.89
CA PRO A 27 -9.36 11.26 -11.51
C PRO A 27 -7.83 11.27 -11.68
N GLN A 28 -7.11 11.02 -10.60
CA GLN A 28 -5.65 10.98 -10.57
C GLN A 28 -5.14 9.70 -9.91
N LYS A 29 -4.05 9.15 -10.45
CA LYS A 29 -3.33 8.06 -9.78
C LYS A 29 -2.55 8.64 -8.61
N VAL A 30 -2.77 8.07 -7.43
CA VAL A 30 -2.07 8.42 -6.20
C VAL A 30 -1.28 7.22 -5.72
N TYR A 31 -0.10 7.47 -5.16
CA TYR A 31 0.88 6.43 -4.86
C TYR A 31 1.25 6.43 -3.38
N CYS A 32 1.52 5.26 -2.83
CA CYS A 32 2.12 5.11 -1.51
C CYS A 32 3.08 3.90 -1.50
N THR A 33 3.85 3.78 -0.42
CA THR A 33 4.67 2.59 -0.14
C THR A 33 4.09 1.84 1.07
N ALA A 34 3.93 0.53 0.93
CA ALA A 34 3.40 -0.33 2.00
C ALA A 34 3.89 -1.78 1.82
N ALA A 35 3.84 -2.57 2.89
CA ALA A 35 4.25 -3.96 2.85
C ALA A 35 3.28 -4.84 2.03
N ASN A 36 1.99 -4.48 2.03
CA ASN A 36 0.94 -5.23 1.34
C ASN A 36 -0.21 -4.33 0.86
N ALA A 37 -1.10 -4.90 0.05
CA ALA A 37 -2.24 -4.18 -0.53
C ALA A 37 -3.24 -3.68 0.53
N PHE A 38 -3.40 -4.41 1.64
CA PHE A 38 -4.34 -4.04 2.70
C PHE A 38 -3.87 -2.78 3.42
N GLU A 39 -2.60 -2.73 3.81
CA GLU A 39 -1.98 -1.55 4.42
C GLU A 39 -2.02 -0.36 3.46
N ALA A 40 -1.65 -0.55 2.18
CA ALA A 40 -1.75 0.50 1.17
C ALA A 40 -3.19 1.04 1.03
N SER A 41 -4.19 0.15 1.02
CA SER A 41 -5.61 0.54 0.94
C SER A 41 -6.03 1.38 2.14
N ASN A 42 -5.58 1.03 3.35
CA ASN A 42 -5.87 1.80 4.56
C ASN A 42 -5.19 3.17 4.55
N ILE A 43 -3.94 3.27 4.05
CA ILE A 43 -3.26 4.54 3.86
C ILE A 43 -4.07 5.42 2.91
N PHE A 44 -4.48 4.89 1.75
CA PHE A 44 -5.29 5.63 0.80
C PHE A 44 -6.63 6.08 1.39
N LYS A 45 -7.32 5.22 2.13
CA LYS A 45 -8.58 5.56 2.82
C LYS A 45 -8.38 6.66 3.86
N SER A 46 -7.28 6.63 4.61
CA SER A 46 -6.97 7.64 5.62
C SER A 46 -6.65 9.02 5.03
N ILE A 47 -6.09 9.08 3.82
CA ILE A 47 -5.69 10.34 3.18
C ILE A 47 -6.83 10.92 2.34
N TYR A 48 -7.47 10.09 1.53
CA TYR A 48 -8.40 10.54 0.49
C TYR A 48 -9.87 10.30 0.86
N GLY A 49 -10.18 9.36 1.76
CA GLY A 49 -11.55 9.08 2.19
C GLY A 49 -12.52 8.92 1.02
N ASP A 50 -13.57 9.73 1.02
CA ASP A 50 -14.62 9.76 -0.01
C ASP A 50 -14.15 10.24 -1.39
N GLN A 51 -12.93 10.80 -1.48
CA GLN A 51 -12.33 11.14 -2.76
C GLN A 51 -11.80 9.90 -3.50
N LEU A 52 -11.68 8.74 -2.84
CA LEU A 52 -11.27 7.51 -3.52
C LEU A 52 -12.32 7.06 -4.53
N ILE A 53 -11.87 6.86 -5.76
CA ILE A 53 -12.67 6.20 -6.80
C ILE A 53 -12.59 4.68 -6.64
N ASN A 54 -11.44 4.18 -6.16
CA ASN A 54 -11.23 2.76 -5.86
C ASN A 54 -10.77 2.59 -4.41
N GLU A 55 -11.45 1.73 -3.67
CA GLU A 55 -11.14 1.45 -2.26
C GLU A 55 -9.92 0.55 -2.04
N TYR A 56 -9.48 -0.15 -3.10
CA TYR A 56 -8.40 -1.14 -3.02
C TYR A 56 -7.15 -0.66 -3.77
N ALA A 57 -6.00 -0.83 -3.13
CA ALA A 57 -4.70 -0.56 -3.71
C ALA A 57 -4.32 -1.62 -4.75
N SER A 58 -3.79 -1.16 -5.88
CA SER A 58 -3.20 -1.98 -6.95
C SER A 58 -1.68 -1.90 -6.92
N ARG A 59 -1.04 -2.98 -7.36
CA ARG A 59 0.43 -3.04 -7.47
C ARG A 59 0.90 -2.11 -8.59
N ALA A 60 1.83 -1.20 -8.29
CA ALA A 60 2.41 -0.29 -9.28
C ALA A 60 3.40 -0.99 -10.23
#